data_AF-A0A842QKH7-F1
#
_entry.id   AF-A0A842QKH7-F1
#
_cell.length_a   1.000
_cell.length_b   1.000
_cell.length_c   1.000
_cell.angle_alpha   90.00
_cell.angle_beta   90.00
_cell.angle_gamma   90.00
#
_symmetry.space_group_name_H-M   'P 1'
#
loop_
_entity.id
_entity.type
_entity.pdbx_description
1 polymer ?
#
loop_
_entity_poly.entity_id
_entity_poly.type
_entity_poly.pdbx_seq_one_letter_code
_entity_poly.pdbx_strand_id
1 'polypeptide(L)' 'MGYKNISLREDIYRRLKRAKREGESFSEVIERLLRPDDDILDLFGTIPMTDEERRVFFDGLDEMWGAWEH' A
#
# COMPACT_ATOMS: atom_id res chain seq x y z
N MET A 1 8.07 28.04 -2.37
CA MET A 1 7.86 27.04 -1.31
C MET A 1 8.80 27.37 -0.16
N GLY A 2 8.29 27.43 1.06
CA GLY A 2 9.10 27.71 2.25
C GLY A 2 9.45 26.41 2.98
N TYR A 3 10.66 26.31 3.49
CA TYR A 3 11.08 25.19 4.33
C TYR A 3 10.93 25.57 5.80
N LYS A 4 10.45 24.63 6.61
CA LYS A 4 10.43 24.76 8.07
C LYS A 4 11.36 23.69 8.64
N ASN A 5 12.18 24.07 9.60
CA ASN A 5 12.99 23.13 10.36
C ASN A 5 12.22 22.68 11.60
N ILE A 6 12.15 21.37 11.82
CA ILE A 6 11.58 20.77 13.02
C ILE A 6 12.64 19.88 13.68
N SER A 7 12.69 19.89 15.01
CA SER A 7 13.51 18.93 15.74
C SER A 7 12.74 17.62 15.87
N LEU A 8 13.38 16.51 15.50
CA LEU A 8 12.85 15.17 15.66
C LEU A 8 13.63 14.45 16.75
N ARG A 9 12.94 13.60 17.52
CA ARG A 9 13.63 12.62 18.35
C ARG A 9 14.37 11.63 17.45
N GLU A 10 15.52 11.15 17.94
CA GLU A 10 16.40 10.24 17.19
C GLU A 10 15.69 8.94 16.76
N ASP A 11 14.82 8.40 17.61
CA ASP A 11 14.00 7.21 17.31
C ASP A 11 13.07 7.45 16.11
N ILE A 12 12.43 8.61 16.05
CA ILE A 12 11.54 8.99 14.95
C ILE A 12 12.32 9.21 13.66
N TYR A 13 13.46 9.89 13.72
CA TYR A 13 14.33 10.07 12.55
C TYR A 13 14.75 8.71 11.96
N ARG A 14 15.16 7.76 12.79
CA ARG A 14 15.52 6.40 12.34
C ARG A 14 14.35 5.68 11.69
N ARG A 15 13.14 5.82 12.23
CA ARG A 15 11.92 5.23 11.63
C ARG A 15 11.64 5.82 10.25
N LEU A 16 11.72 7.13 10.09
CA LEU A 16 11.55 7.79 8.79
C LEU A 16 12.65 7.37 7.81
N LYS A 17 13.91 7.27 8.27
CA LYS A 17 15.03 6.81 7.43
C LYS A 17 14.83 5.38 6.92
N ARG A 18 14.26 4.48 7.73
CA ARG A 18 13.92 3.10 7.31
C ARG A 18 12.74 3.06 6.34
N ALA A 19 11.78 3.96 6.51
CA ALA A 19 10.60 4.04 5.65
C ALA A 19 10.88 4.69 4.29
N LYS A 20 12.00 5.41 4.15
CA LYS A 20 12.43 6.12 2.94
C LYS A 20 12.80 5.14 1.83
N ARG A 21 12.20 5.33 0.66
CA ARG A 21 12.52 4.60 -0.57
C ARG A 21 13.75 5.18 -1.26
N GLU A 22 14.34 4.44 -2.19
CA GLU A 22 15.47 4.93 -2.98
C GLU A 22 15.06 6.18 -3.78
N GLY A 23 15.87 7.24 -3.72
CA GLY A 23 15.59 8.52 -4.37
C GLY A 23 14.55 9.43 -3.69
N GLU A 24 13.78 8.94 -2.71
CA GLU A 24 12.70 9.69 -2.04
C GLU A 24 13.26 10.69 -1.02
N SER A 25 12.77 11.93 -0.97
CA SER A 25 13.09 12.94 0.05
C SER A 25 12.31 12.72 1.37
N PHE A 26 12.74 13.32 2.49
CA PHE A 26 11.98 13.20 3.74
C PHE A 26 10.59 13.85 3.68
N SER A 27 10.42 14.90 2.88
CA SER A 27 9.12 15.51 2.66
C SER A 27 8.16 14.54 1.95
N GLU A 28 8.64 13.82 0.93
CA GLU A 28 7.84 12.81 0.21
C GLU A 28 7.50 11.61 1.10
N VAL A 29 8.41 11.18 1.97
CA VAL A 29 8.10 10.14 2.98
C VAL A 29 6.95 10.58 3.87
N ILE A 30 7.02 11.80 4.41
CA ILE A 30 5.99 12.31 5.31
C ILE A 30 4.66 12.44 4.55
N GLU A 31 4.67 13.00 3.34
CA GLU A 31 3.47 13.13 2.51
C GLU A 31 2.82 11.77 2.24
N ARG A 32 3.61 10.75 1.86
CA ARG A 32 3.12 9.38 1.63
C ARG A 32 2.54 8.74 2.88
N LEU A 33 3.16 8.93 4.04
CA LEU A 33 2.69 8.38 5.31
C LEU A 33 1.49 9.13 5.89
N LEU A 34 1.28 10.39 5.48
CA LEU A 34 0.12 11.19 5.85
C LEU A 34 -1.07 10.97 4.92
N ARG A 35 -0.89 10.30 3.78
CA ARG A 35 -2.03 9.86 2.99
C ARG A 35 -2.90 8.98 3.88
N PRO A 36 -4.22 9.21 3.94
CA PRO A 36 -5.11 8.26 4.59
C PRO A 36 -4.79 6.89 3.99
N ASP A 37 -4.71 5.86 4.84
CA ASP A 37 -4.66 4.50 4.34
C ASP A 37 -5.85 4.37 3.39
N ASP A 38 -5.61 4.21 2.08
CA ASP A 38 -6.66 3.86 1.14
C ASP A 38 -7.29 2.61 1.74
N ASP A 39 -8.55 2.71 2.17
CA ASP A 39 -9.19 1.57 2.84
C ASP A 39 -9.11 0.43 1.83
N ILE A 40 -8.70 -0.77 2.25
CA ILE A 40 -8.69 -1.91 1.34
C ILE A 40 -10.10 -2.15 0.77
N LEU A 41 -11.14 -1.67 1.47
CA LEU A 41 -12.51 -1.60 1.00
C LEU A 41 -12.73 -0.60 -0.15
N ASP A 42 -11.96 0.49 -0.24
CA ASP A 42 -11.99 1.43 -1.38
C ASP A 42 -11.47 0.78 -2.67
N LEU A 43 -10.69 -0.30 -2.54
CA LEU A 43 -10.23 -1.13 -3.66
C LEU A 43 -11.23 -2.24 -4.02
N PHE A 44 -12.28 -2.46 -3.22
CA PHE A 44 -13.26 -3.51 -3.47
C PHE A 44 -14.13 -3.18 -4.68
N GLY A 45 -14.02 -3.99 -5.74
CA GLY A 45 -14.80 -3.82 -6.98
C GLY A 45 -14.24 -2.77 -7.95
N THR A 46 -13.05 -2.22 -7.72
CA THR A 46 -12.41 -1.24 -8.64
C THR A 46 -11.58 -1.88 -9.74
N ILE A 47 -11.35 -3.19 -9.70
CA ILE A 47 -10.67 -3.93 -10.77
C ILE A 47 -11.68 -4.13 -11.91
N PRO A 48 -11.53 -3.43 -13.06
CA PRO A 48 -12.42 -3.65 -14.19
C PRO A 48 -12.13 -5.04 -14.76
N MET A 49 -13.13 -5.90 -14.73
CA MET A 49 -13.08 -7.24 -15.30
C MET A 49 -14.41 -7.53 -15.98
N THR A 50 -14.35 -8.20 -17.11
CA THR A 50 -15.52 -8.80 -17.75
C THR A 50 -16.04 -9.96 -16.90
N ASP A 51 -17.31 -10.34 -17.10
CA ASP A 51 -17.90 -11.49 -16.40
C ASP A 51 -17.13 -12.79 -16.65
N GLU A 52 -16.53 -12.93 -17.85
CA GLU A 52 -15.69 -14.07 -18.21
C GLU A 52 -14.36 -14.06 -17.44
N GLU A 53 -13.65 -12.94 -17.42
CA GLU A 53 -12.40 -12.80 -16.65
C GLU A 53 -12.62 -13.02 -15.15
N ARG A 54 -13.74 -12.49 -14.64
CA ARG A 54 -14.14 -12.69 -13.25
C ARG A 54 -14.33 -14.17 -12.93
N ARG A 55 -15.05 -14.89 -13.78
CA ARG A 55 -15.30 -16.31 -13.60
C ARG A 55 -14.01 -17.12 -13.61
N VAL A 56 -13.15 -16.91 -14.61
CA VAL A 56 -11.86 -17.61 -14.71
C VAL A 56 -10.99 -17.35 -13.47
N PHE A 57 -10.95 -16.11 -13.00
CA PHE A 57 -10.18 -15.74 -11.81
C PHE A 57 -10.68 -16.44 -10.54
N PHE A 58 -11.99 -16.43 -10.28
CA PHE A 58 -12.54 -17.06 -9.08
C PHE A 58 -12.54 -18.59 -9.16
N ASP A 59 -12.78 -19.20 -10.33
CA ASP A 59 -12.68 -20.65 -10.53
C ASP A 59 -11.25 -21.13 -10.22
N GLY A 60 -10.23 -20.38 -10.67
CA GLY A 60 -8.83 -20.68 -10.36
C GLY A 60 -8.47 -20.49 -8.88
N LEU A 61 -9.04 -19.50 -8.21
CA LEU A 61 -8.86 -19.31 -6.77
C LEU A 61 -9.48 -20.46 -5.97
N ASP A 62 -10.68 -20.91 -6.34
CA ASP A 62 -11.37 -22.03 -5.67
C ASP A 62 -10.57 -23.34 -5.82
N GLU A 63 -10.03 -23.61 -7.02
CA GLU A 63 -9.15 -24.77 -7.24
C GLU A 63 -7.88 -24.69 -6.37
N MET A 64 -7.24 -23.51 -6.34
CA MET A 64 -6.02 -23.29 -5.59
C MET A 64 -6.26 -23.37 -4.07
N TRP A 65 -7.40 -22.88 -3.58
CA TRP A 65 -7.73 -22.89 -2.15
C TRP A 65 -8.22 -24.26 -1.67
N GLY A 66 -8.96 -24.99 -2.52
CA GLY A 66 -9.35 -26.37 -2.24
C GLY A 66 -8.15 -27.32 -2.12
N ALA A 67 -7.04 -27.01 -2.78
CA ALA A 67 -5.77 -27.74 -2.63
C ALA A 67 -5.05 -27.48 -1.29
N TRP A 68 -5.45 -26.46 -0.51
CA TRP A 68 -4.89 -26.14 0.80
C TRP A 68 -5.73 -26.67 1.98
N GLU A 69 -6.95 -27.17 1.73
CA GLU A 69 -7.84 -27.76 2.74
C GLU A 69 -7.69 -29.28 2.91
N HIS A 70 -6.70 -29.90 2.24
CA HIS A 70 -6.32 -31.31 2.37
C HIS A 70 -4.89 -31.49 2.86
#